data_AF-A0A2W6ZWS7-F1
#
_entry.id   AF-A0A2W6ZWS7-F1
#
_cell.length_a   1.000
_cell.length_b   1.000
_cell.length_c   1.000
_cell.angle_alpha   90.00
_cell.angle_beta   90.00
_cell.angle_gamma   90.00
#
_symmetry.space_group_name_H-M   'P 1'
#
loop_
_entity.id
_entity.type
_entity.pdbx_description
1 polymer ?
#
loop_
_entity_poly.entity_id
_entity_poly.type
_entity_poly.pdbx_seq_one_letter_code
_entity_poly.pdbx_strand_id
1 'polypeptide(L)'
;MISIAHQWQRLTQFLARSPGAGASLSKEYRTWRQQFIRDRLQLAIWIALGFLVIIAGLNLGMLLPAMERRGEVDEFLNSDRFWLLLWALLITPALGLMVTWLMLRYVLPIQRVKVAFLGYSIALVWVPQIYFTLRGEAFLDFGVWLIFFTLQALLIPVKWTWHLLSQGLALGLLMASAAIFNLRVFDIPEGMGWLA
;
A
#
# COMPACT_ATOMS: atom_id res chain seq x y z
N MET A 1 -12.97 -6.19 -33.00
CA MET A 1 -13.14 -5.99 -31.55
C MET A 1 -12.60 -7.21 -30.82
N ILE A 2 -11.36 -7.16 -30.33
CA ILE A 2 -10.79 -8.25 -29.52
C ILE A 2 -11.44 -8.15 -28.15
N SER A 3 -12.18 -9.19 -27.76
CA SER A 3 -12.88 -9.26 -26.48
C SER A 3 -11.90 -9.07 -25.33
N ILE A 4 -12.16 -8.09 -24.47
CA ILE A 4 -11.42 -7.80 -23.23
C ILE A 4 -11.25 -9.08 -22.39
N ALA A 5 -12.24 -9.97 -22.40
CA ALA A 5 -12.19 -11.26 -21.72
C ALA A 5 -11.03 -12.17 -22.20
N HIS A 6 -10.70 -12.14 -23.50
CA HIS A 6 -9.63 -12.95 -24.05
C HIS A 6 -8.24 -12.41 -23.64
N GLN A 7 -8.09 -11.09 -23.52
CA GLN A 7 -6.87 -10.47 -22.98
C GLN A 7 -6.69 -10.77 -21.48
N TRP A 8 -7.77 -10.76 -20.70
CA TRP A 8 -7.72 -11.17 -19.28
C TRP A 8 -7.33 -12.64 -19.11
N GLN A 9 -7.83 -13.54 -19.95
CA GLN A 9 -7.39 -14.94 -19.95
C GLN A 9 -5.91 -15.11 -20.32
N ARG A 10 -5.40 -14.34 -21.29
CA ARG A 10 -3.98 -14.40 -21.65
C ARG A 10 -3.07 -13.84 -20.56
N LEU A 11 -3.45 -12.72 -19.95
CA LEU A 11 -2.72 -12.14 -18.82
C LEU A 11 -2.70 -13.09 -17.61
N THR A 12 -3.83 -13.71 -17.27
CA THR A 12 -3.89 -14.69 -16.18
C THR A 12 -3.06 -15.94 -16.47
N GLN A 13 -3.07 -16.44 -17.71
CA GLN A 13 -2.21 -17.55 -18.14
C GLN A 13 -0.71 -17.19 -18.13
N PHE A 14 -0.37 -15.97 -18.54
CA PHE A 14 0.99 -15.46 -18.51
C PHE A 14 1.50 -15.30 -17.06
N LEU A 15 0.67 -14.73 -16.17
CA LEU A 15 0.96 -14.63 -14.75
C LEU A 15 0.99 -16.00 -14.04
N ALA A 16 0.26 -16.99 -14.55
CA ALA A 16 0.30 -18.37 -14.04
C ALA A 16 1.57 -19.11 -14.48
N ARG A 17 2.13 -18.80 -15.66
CA ARG A 17 3.40 -19.33 -16.16
C ARG A 17 4.58 -18.59 -15.52
N SER A 18 4.87 -18.90 -14.25
CA SER A 18 6.21 -18.61 -13.72
C SER A 18 7.26 -19.45 -14.46
N PRO A 19 8.44 -18.88 -14.83
CA PRO A 19 9.56 -19.67 -15.31
C PRO A 19 9.88 -20.76 -14.27
N GLY A 20 9.74 -22.04 -14.65
CA GLY A 20 9.85 -23.20 -13.74
C GLY A 20 8.56 -23.99 -13.49
N ALA A 21 7.43 -23.64 -14.13
CA ALA A 21 6.15 -24.35 -13.99
C ALA A 21 6.14 -25.81 -14.49
N GLY A 22 7.20 -26.28 -15.17
CA GLY A 22 7.30 -27.64 -15.71
C GLY A 22 7.94 -28.68 -14.78
N ALA A 23 8.65 -28.25 -13.73
CA ALA A 23 9.20 -29.16 -12.72
C ALA A 23 8.34 -29.06 -11.46
N SER A 24 7.78 -30.17 -10.99
CA SER A 24 7.07 -30.19 -9.71
C SER A 24 8.05 -29.75 -8.61
N LEU A 25 7.94 -28.50 -8.17
CA LEU A 25 8.74 -28.00 -7.05
C LEU A 25 8.66 -29.01 -5.91
N SER A 26 9.80 -29.36 -5.31
CA SER A 26 9.78 -30.27 -4.16
C SER A 26 8.88 -29.69 -3.07
N LYS A 27 8.17 -30.58 -2.35
CA LYS A 27 7.32 -30.18 -1.22
C LYS A 27 8.11 -29.35 -0.19
N GLU A 28 9.39 -29.70 -0.04
CA GLU A 28 10.37 -29.00 0.80
C GLU A 28 10.58 -27.55 0.34
N TYR A 29 10.89 -27.31 -0.94
CA TYR A 29 11.08 -25.95 -1.46
C TYR A 29 9.81 -25.09 -1.31
N ARG A 30 8.62 -25.66 -1.52
CA ARG A 30 7.36 -24.93 -1.32
C ARG A 30 7.19 -24.48 0.13
N THR A 31 7.53 -25.35 1.09
CA THR A 31 7.42 -25.08 2.51
C THR A 31 8.44 -24.02 2.93
N TRP A 32 9.70 -24.20 2.55
CA TRP A 32 10.77 -23.21 2.76
C TRP A 32 10.38 -21.85 2.21
N ARG A 33 9.89 -21.79 0.96
CA ARG A 33 9.50 -20.53 0.33
C ARG A 33 8.37 -19.83 1.08
N GLN A 34 7.37 -20.58 1.57
CA GLN A 34 6.26 -20.00 2.31
C GLN A 34 6.70 -19.48 3.68
N GLN A 35 7.59 -20.20 4.38
CA GLN A 35 8.21 -19.73 5.62
C GLN A 35 9.03 -18.46 5.39
N PHE A 36 9.91 -18.49 4.39
CA PHE A 36 10.72 -17.33 4.02
C PHE A 36 9.86 -16.09 3.74
N ILE A 37 8.80 -16.22 2.93
CA ILE A 37 7.91 -15.09 2.64
C ILE A 37 7.20 -14.62 3.91
N ARG A 38 6.74 -15.54 4.77
CA ARG A 38 6.07 -15.20 6.03
C ARG A 38 6.98 -14.36 6.92
N ASP A 39 8.21 -14.81 7.13
CA ASP A 39 9.17 -14.13 8.01
C ASP A 39 9.54 -12.75 7.47
N ARG A 40 9.76 -12.65 6.15
CA ARG A 40 10.04 -11.39 5.47
C ARG A 40 8.85 -10.43 5.47
N LEU A 41 7.64 -10.95 5.33
CA LEU A 41 6.42 -10.14 5.39
C LEU A 41 6.18 -9.60 6.81
N GLN A 42 6.44 -10.41 7.85
CA GLN A 42 6.39 -9.94 9.22
C GLN A 42 7.41 -8.80 9.45
N LEU A 43 8.64 -8.96 8.96
CA LEU A 43 9.64 -7.90 9.01
C LEU A 43 9.18 -6.64 8.26
N ALA A 44 8.62 -6.80 7.05
CA ALA A 44 8.13 -5.68 6.24
C ALA A 44 6.98 -4.91 6.92
N ILE A 45 6.11 -5.61 7.66
CA ILE A 45 5.05 -4.98 8.46
C ILE A 45 5.66 -4.11 9.57
N TRP A 46 6.64 -4.63 10.31
CA TRP A 46 7.31 -3.85 11.37
C TRP A 46 8.07 -2.64 10.84
N ILE A 47 8.78 -2.80 9.72
CA ILE A 47 9.45 -1.69 9.04
C ILE A 47 8.43 -0.64 8.62
N ALA A 48 7.32 -1.05 8.02
CA ALA A 48 6.26 -0.12 7.60
C ALA A 48 5.66 0.64 8.78
N LEU A 49 5.39 -0.03 9.92
CA LEU A 49 4.89 0.64 11.13
C LEU A 49 5.88 1.69 11.65
N GLY A 50 7.16 1.33 11.73
CA GLY A 50 8.21 2.29 12.12
C GLY A 50 8.27 3.47 11.15
N PHE A 51 8.17 3.21 9.85
CA PHE A 51 8.17 4.24 8.82
C PHE A 51 6.95 5.17 8.92
N LEU A 52 5.75 4.65 9.18
CA LEU A 52 4.55 5.46 9.41
C LEU A 52 4.71 6.40 10.60
N VAL A 53 5.28 5.89 11.72
CA VAL A 53 5.55 6.72 12.91
C VAL A 53 6.58 7.81 12.60
N ILE A 54 7.64 7.48 11.87
CA ILE A 54 8.67 8.46 11.46
C ILE A 54 8.04 9.53 10.55
N ILE A 55 7.27 9.14 9.53
CA ILE A 55 6.60 10.09 8.64
C ILE A 55 5.64 10.98 9.41
N ALA A 56 4.79 10.41 10.26
CA ALA A 56 3.85 11.19 11.06
C ALA A 56 4.60 12.17 11.99
N GLY A 57 5.66 11.70 12.66
CA GLY A 57 6.50 12.53 13.52
C GLY A 57 7.20 13.66 12.76
N LEU A 58 7.74 13.39 11.57
CA LEU A 58 8.35 14.40 10.71
C LEU A 58 7.32 15.44 10.24
N ASN A 59 6.15 14.99 9.77
CA ASN A 59 5.09 15.89 9.35
C ASN A 59 4.64 16.80 10.49
N LEU A 60 4.34 16.22 11.67
CA LEU A 60 3.94 17.00 12.84
C LEU A 60 5.05 17.92 13.34
N GLY A 61 6.30 17.46 13.34
CA GLY A 61 7.46 18.23 13.76
C GLY A 61 7.78 19.41 12.85
N MET A 62 7.39 19.37 11.57
CA MET A 62 7.48 20.51 10.66
C MET A 62 6.25 21.42 10.72
N LEU A 63 5.07 20.82 10.83
CA LEU A 63 3.77 21.50 10.85
C LEU A 63 3.56 22.36 12.08
N LEU A 64 3.74 21.78 13.27
CA LEU A 64 3.41 22.46 14.52
C LEU A 64 4.21 23.76 14.70
N PRO A 65 5.55 23.79 14.49
CA PRO A 65 6.30 25.05 14.58
C PRO A 65 5.96 26.06 13.48
N ALA A 66 5.46 25.60 12.32
CA ALA A 66 5.02 26.50 11.25
C ALA A 66 3.68 27.16 11.61
N MET A 67 2.75 26.42 12.20
CA MET A 67 1.46 26.93 12.67
C MET A 67 1.61 27.79 13.93
N GLU A 68 2.54 27.45 14.82
CA GLU A 68 2.88 28.24 16.01
C GLU A 68 3.38 29.63 15.63
N ARG A 69 4.25 29.72 14.62
CA ARG A 69 4.70 31.00 14.06
C ARG A 69 3.58 31.86 13.47
N ARG A 70 2.47 31.25 13.07
CA ARG A 70 1.28 31.94 12.54
C ARG A 70 0.22 32.22 13.60
N GLY A 71 0.37 31.69 14.82
CA GLY A 71 -0.64 31.79 15.88
C GLY A 71 -1.89 30.93 15.62
N GLU A 72 -1.81 29.95 14.73
CA GLU A 72 -2.96 29.17 14.23
C GLU A 72 -2.98 27.72 14.78
N VAL A 73 -2.21 27.41 15.84
CA VAL A 73 -2.04 26.02 16.32
C VAL A 73 -3.35 25.39 16.76
N ASP A 74 -4.13 26.11 17.58
CA ASP A 74 -5.40 25.59 18.09
C ASP A 74 -6.43 25.40 16.97
N GLU A 75 -6.43 26.31 15.97
CA GLU A 75 -7.28 26.17 14.79
C GLU A 75 -6.86 24.97 13.94
N PHE A 76 -5.55 24.79 13.74
CA PHE A 76 -5.01 23.66 12.98
C PHE A 76 -5.32 22.32 13.65
N LEU A 77 -5.08 22.18 14.96
CA LEU A 77 -5.33 20.94 15.70
C LEU A 77 -6.82 20.56 15.74
N ASN A 78 -7.70 21.56 15.72
CA ASN A 78 -9.15 21.35 15.64
C ASN A 78 -9.68 21.27 14.21
N SER A 79 -8.82 21.44 13.20
CA SER A 79 -9.24 21.39 11.80
C SER A 79 -9.49 19.96 11.33
N ASP A 80 -10.46 19.82 10.43
CA ASP A 80 -10.69 18.56 9.70
C ASP A 80 -9.44 18.08 8.96
N ARG A 81 -8.55 19.00 8.56
CA ARG A 81 -7.32 18.71 7.82
C ARG A 81 -6.30 17.96 8.68
N PHE A 82 -6.12 18.36 9.94
CA PHE A 82 -5.23 17.69 10.86
C PHE A 82 -5.67 16.25 11.13
N TRP A 83 -6.96 16.07 11.44
CA TRP A 83 -7.53 14.74 11.64
C TRP A 83 -7.49 13.90 10.37
N LEU A 84 -7.71 14.51 9.21
CA LEU A 84 -7.58 13.84 7.92
C LEU A 84 -6.16 13.29 7.72
N LEU A 85 -5.13 14.11 7.94
CA LEU A 85 -3.73 13.68 7.86
C LEU A 85 -3.43 12.51 8.81
N LEU A 86 -3.85 12.61 10.08
CA LEU A 86 -3.63 11.56 11.07
C LEU A 86 -4.36 10.25 10.71
N TRP A 87 -5.62 10.32 10.32
CA TRP A 87 -6.41 9.14 9.99
C TRP A 87 -5.94 8.47 8.71
N ALA A 88 -5.68 9.24 7.66
CA ALA A 88 -5.29 8.70 6.36
C ALA A 88 -3.85 8.20 6.34
N LEU A 89 -2.91 8.90 7.00
CA LEU A 89 -1.48 8.60 6.89
C LEU A 89 -0.92 7.77 8.04
N LEU A 90 -1.60 7.70 9.20
CA LEU A 90 -1.09 6.96 10.35
C LEU A 90 -2.07 5.91 10.84
N ILE A 91 -3.24 6.32 11.31
CA ILE A 91 -4.12 5.43 12.09
C ILE A 91 -4.64 4.29 11.22
N THR A 92 -5.24 4.60 10.08
CA THR A 92 -5.88 3.55 9.25
C THR A 92 -4.86 2.60 8.63
N PRO A 93 -3.72 3.07 8.07
CA PRO A 93 -2.66 2.17 7.62
C PRO A 93 -2.08 1.31 8.74
N ALA A 94 -1.85 1.88 9.93
CA ALA A 94 -1.34 1.12 11.08
C ALA A 94 -2.31 0.03 11.52
N LEU A 95 -3.61 0.33 11.59
CA LEU A 95 -4.65 -0.66 11.89
C LEU A 95 -4.71 -1.77 10.83
N GLY A 96 -4.65 -1.41 9.54
CA GLY A 96 -4.61 -2.38 8.44
C GLY A 96 -3.39 -3.30 8.53
N LEU A 97 -2.23 -2.77 8.89
CA LEU A 97 -1.01 -3.54 9.12
C LEU A 97 -1.12 -4.45 10.35
N MET A 98 -1.72 -3.97 11.44
CA MET A 98 -1.99 -4.77 12.64
C MET A 98 -2.91 -5.95 12.33
N VAL A 99 -4.00 -5.71 11.60
CA VAL A 99 -4.91 -6.77 11.15
C VAL A 99 -4.17 -7.76 10.26
N THR A 100 -3.37 -7.29 9.31
CA THR A 100 -2.57 -8.15 8.43
C THR A 100 -1.57 -9.01 9.22
N TRP A 101 -0.92 -8.41 10.22
CA TRP A 101 0.00 -9.12 11.12
C TRP A 101 -0.70 -10.19 11.95
N LEU A 102 -1.85 -9.85 12.57
CA LEU A 102 -2.66 -10.80 13.33
C LEU A 102 -3.11 -11.96 12.44
N MET A 103 -3.57 -11.67 11.23
CA MET A 103 -3.93 -12.69 10.25
C MET A 103 -2.74 -13.58 9.92
N LEU A 104 -1.56 -13.02 9.67
CA LEU A 104 -0.34 -13.77 9.38
C LEU A 104 0.14 -14.64 10.56
N ARG A 105 -0.08 -14.17 11.79
CA ARG A 105 0.38 -14.84 13.01
C ARG A 105 -0.56 -15.95 13.46
N TYR A 106 -1.86 -15.70 13.47
CA TYR A 106 -2.84 -16.54 14.17
C TYR A 106 -3.87 -17.21 13.28
N VAL A 107 -4.20 -16.63 12.12
CA VAL A 107 -5.37 -17.05 11.33
C VAL A 107 -4.97 -17.80 10.06
N LEU A 108 -4.01 -17.27 9.32
CA LEU A 108 -3.69 -17.75 8.00
C LEU A 108 -2.75 -18.95 8.07
N PRO A 109 -3.14 -20.10 7.49
CA PRO A 109 -2.20 -21.19 7.32
C PRO A 109 -1.06 -20.73 6.40
N ILE A 110 0.10 -21.35 6.53
CA ILE A 110 1.32 -20.99 5.78
C ILE A 110 1.13 -21.01 4.25
N GLN A 111 0.10 -21.72 3.78
CA GLN A 111 -0.29 -21.81 2.38
C GLN A 111 -1.04 -20.57 1.86
N ARG A 112 -1.59 -19.73 2.75
CA ARG A 112 -2.36 -18.52 2.42
C ARG A 112 -1.59 -17.22 2.62
N VAL A 113 -0.26 -17.27 2.68
CA VAL A 113 0.63 -16.10 2.82
C VAL A 113 0.40 -15.05 1.71
N LYS A 114 -0.09 -15.46 0.53
CA LYS A 114 -0.51 -14.54 -0.55
C LYS A 114 -1.56 -13.52 -0.07
N VAL A 115 -2.51 -13.95 0.77
CA VAL A 115 -3.58 -13.08 1.27
C VAL A 115 -3.01 -12.01 2.19
N ALA A 116 -2.10 -12.40 3.10
CA ALA A 116 -1.40 -11.44 3.96
C ALA A 116 -0.54 -10.46 3.15
N PHE A 117 0.13 -10.94 2.09
CA PHE A 117 0.90 -10.08 1.20
C PHE A 117 0.03 -9.01 0.53
N LEU A 118 -1.17 -9.39 0.06
CA LEU A 118 -2.13 -8.43 -0.49
C LEU A 118 -2.69 -7.50 0.59
N GLY A 119 -2.99 -8.01 1.79
CA GLY A 119 -3.42 -7.21 2.94
C GLY A 119 -2.41 -6.13 3.30
N TYR A 120 -1.11 -6.47 3.28
CA TYR A 120 -0.02 -5.51 3.47
C TYR A 120 -0.03 -4.39 2.43
N SER A 121 -0.20 -4.72 1.14
CA SER A 121 -0.32 -3.71 0.08
C SER A 121 -1.60 -2.88 0.19
N ILE A 122 -2.72 -3.49 0.56
CA ILE A 122 -4.01 -2.80 0.74
C ILE A 122 -3.91 -1.80 1.89
N ALA A 123 -3.35 -2.21 3.04
CA ALA A 123 -3.24 -1.37 4.21
C ALA A 123 -2.46 -0.07 3.94
N LEU A 124 -1.39 -0.15 3.14
CA LEU A 124 -0.50 0.99 2.90
C LEU A 124 -0.85 1.83 1.69
N VAL A 125 -1.48 1.25 0.66
CA VAL A 125 -1.74 1.97 -0.59
C VAL A 125 -3.23 2.22 -0.81
N TRP A 126 -4.08 1.23 -0.54
CA TRP A 126 -5.50 1.34 -0.87
C TRP A 126 -6.26 2.17 0.14
N VAL A 127 -5.97 2.00 1.43
CA VAL A 127 -6.66 2.72 2.49
C VAL A 127 -6.53 4.24 2.32
N PRO A 128 -5.32 4.81 2.13
CA PRO A 128 -5.19 6.24 1.83
C PRO A 128 -5.91 6.62 0.52
N GLN A 129 -5.77 5.82 -0.54
CA GLN A 129 -6.39 6.11 -1.84
C GLN A 129 -7.93 6.17 -1.77
N ILE A 130 -8.55 5.22 -1.08
CA ILE A 130 -10.01 5.18 -0.89
C ILE A 130 -10.44 6.41 -0.12
N TYR A 131 -9.70 6.76 0.94
CA TYR A 131 -10.00 7.93 1.75
C TYR A 131 -9.99 9.23 0.92
N PHE A 132 -8.95 9.46 0.11
CA PHE A 132 -8.89 10.62 -0.79
C PHE A 132 -9.98 10.55 -1.88
N THR A 133 -10.24 9.37 -2.44
CA THR A 133 -11.28 9.20 -3.47
C THR A 133 -12.65 9.61 -2.95
N LEU A 134 -12.99 9.23 -1.71
CA LEU A 134 -14.28 9.60 -1.07
C LEU A 134 -14.42 11.11 -0.85
N ARG A 135 -13.32 11.87 -0.87
CA ARG A 135 -13.30 13.34 -0.80
C ARG A 135 -13.30 14.01 -2.17
N GLY A 136 -13.34 13.24 -3.25
CA GLY A 136 -13.26 13.76 -4.61
C GLY A 136 -11.82 14.10 -5.03
N GLU A 137 -10.82 13.43 -4.46
CA GLU A 137 -9.43 13.59 -4.86
C GLU A 137 -8.82 12.26 -5.32
N ALA A 138 -8.11 12.28 -6.44
CA ALA A 138 -7.28 11.16 -6.88
C ALA A 138 -5.81 11.52 -6.60
N PHE A 139 -5.30 11.08 -5.45
CA PHE A 139 -3.94 11.38 -5.03
C PHE A 139 -3.03 10.18 -5.22
N LEU A 140 -1.83 10.38 -5.79
CA LEU A 140 -0.77 9.38 -5.80
C LEU A 140 0.57 10.06 -5.49
N ASP A 141 1.13 9.78 -4.32
CA ASP A 141 2.53 10.11 -4.05
C ASP A 141 3.44 9.10 -4.76
N PHE A 142 3.97 9.51 -5.91
CA PHE A 142 4.84 8.64 -6.71
C PHE A 142 6.14 8.27 -5.98
N GLY A 143 6.66 9.14 -5.12
CA GLY A 143 7.86 8.89 -4.32
C GLY A 143 7.62 7.80 -3.27
N VAL A 144 6.57 7.94 -2.48
CA VAL A 144 6.14 6.93 -1.50
C VAL A 144 5.79 5.62 -2.20
N TRP A 145 5.11 5.68 -3.34
CA TRP A 145 4.78 4.50 -4.14
C TRP A 145 6.04 3.76 -4.60
N LEU A 146 7.00 4.47 -5.18
CA LEU A 146 8.25 3.89 -5.66
C LEU A 146 9.06 3.26 -4.52
N ILE A 147 9.20 3.97 -3.41
CA ILE A 147 9.91 3.48 -2.21
C ILE A 147 9.23 2.22 -1.69
N PHE A 148 7.90 2.26 -1.53
CA PHE A 148 7.11 1.15 -1.01
C PHE A 148 7.27 -0.12 -1.86
N PHE A 149 7.02 -0.02 -3.17
CA PHE A 149 7.07 -1.20 -4.04
C PHE A 149 8.50 -1.70 -4.26
N THR A 150 9.50 -0.82 -4.22
CA THR A 150 10.91 -1.21 -4.25
C THR A 150 11.29 -1.97 -2.98
N LEU A 151 10.96 -1.44 -1.80
CA LEU A 151 11.19 -2.12 -0.53
C LEU A 151 10.45 -3.46 -0.45
N GLN A 152 9.22 -3.51 -0.94
CA GLN A 152 8.42 -4.73 -1.01
C GLN A 152 9.16 -5.79 -1.86
N ALA A 153 9.64 -5.42 -3.05
CA ALA A 153 10.39 -6.31 -3.95
C ALA A 153 11.73 -6.77 -3.36
N LEU A 154 12.46 -5.86 -2.70
CA LEU A 154 13.75 -6.17 -2.05
C LEU A 154 13.58 -7.12 -0.87
N LEU A 155 12.57 -6.92 -0.02
CA LEU A 155 12.34 -7.74 1.16
C LEU A 155 11.75 -9.11 0.80
N ILE A 156 10.96 -9.21 -0.28
CA ILE A 156 10.22 -10.42 -0.65
C ILE A 156 10.48 -10.80 -2.13
N PRO A 157 11.71 -11.22 -2.51
CA PRO A 157 12.10 -11.36 -3.92
C PRO A 157 11.51 -12.57 -4.67
N VAL A 158 10.77 -13.46 -4.01
CA VAL A 158 10.50 -14.81 -4.53
C VAL A 158 9.25 -14.91 -5.42
N LYS A 159 8.38 -13.88 -5.42
CA LYS A 159 7.07 -13.92 -6.11
C LYS A 159 6.75 -12.63 -6.86
N TRP A 160 7.46 -12.39 -7.97
CA TRP A 160 7.23 -11.26 -8.87
C TRP A 160 5.77 -11.06 -9.29
N THR A 161 5.03 -12.14 -9.54
CA THR A 161 3.62 -12.04 -9.91
C THR A 161 2.74 -11.44 -8.81
N TRP A 162 3.15 -11.55 -7.55
CA TRP A 162 2.42 -10.92 -6.45
C TRP A 162 2.71 -9.43 -6.38
N HIS A 163 3.96 -9.02 -6.61
CA HIS A 163 4.35 -7.60 -6.72
C HIS A 163 3.65 -6.90 -7.89
N LEU A 164 3.63 -7.53 -9.07
CA LEU A 164 2.93 -6.97 -10.23
C LEU A 164 1.43 -6.87 -9.97
N LEU A 165 0.85 -7.86 -9.28
CA LEU A 165 -0.56 -7.82 -8.92
C LEU A 165 -0.84 -6.69 -7.93
N SER A 166 -0.01 -6.49 -6.89
CA SER A 166 -0.21 -5.40 -5.93
C SER A 166 -0.05 -4.02 -6.58
N GLN A 167 0.97 -3.84 -7.42
CA GLN A 167 1.19 -2.60 -8.19
C GLN A 167 0.03 -2.31 -9.14
N GLY A 168 -0.35 -3.30 -9.95
CA GLY A 168 -1.44 -3.15 -10.92
C GLY A 168 -2.79 -2.92 -10.26
N LEU A 169 -3.04 -3.54 -9.10
CA LEU A 169 -4.23 -3.29 -8.29
C LEU A 169 -4.27 -1.86 -7.74
N ALA A 170 -3.15 -1.35 -7.22
CA ALA A 170 -3.05 0.03 -6.76
C ALA A 170 -3.27 1.05 -7.89
N LEU A 171 -2.59 0.87 -9.02
CA LEU A 171 -2.75 1.74 -10.19
C LEU A 171 -4.16 1.64 -10.79
N GLY A 172 -4.72 0.43 -10.84
CA GLY A 172 -6.08 0.20 -11.29
C GLY A 172 -7.11 0.92 -10.43
N LEU A 173 -6.93 0.92 -9.10
CA LEU A 173 -7.78 1.68 -8.18
C LEU A 173 -7.69 3.18 -8.44
N LEU A 174 -6.48 3.73 -8.55
CA LEU A 174 -6.29 5.16 -8.85
C LEU A 174 -6.97 5.57 -10.16
N MET A 175 -6.72 4.81 -11.24
CA MET A 175 -7.29 5.09 -12.56
C MET A 175 -8.82 4.95 -12.56
N ALA A 176 -9.35 3.95 -11.86
CA ALA A 176 -10.79 3.77 -11.70
C ALA A 176 -11.41 4.93 -10.91
N SER A 177 -10.81 5.35 -9.80
CA SER A 177 -11.24 6.51 -9.03
C SER A 177 -11.26 7.77 -9.90
N ALA A 178 -10.18 8.04 -10.64
CA ALA A 178 -10.10 9.22 -11.51
C ALA A 178 -11.15 9.19 -12.63
N ALA A 179 -11.35 8.05 -13.28
CA ALA A 179 -12.29 7.91 -14.39
C ALA A 179 -13.76 7.94 -13.95
N ILE A 180 -14.11 7.23 -12.87
CA ILE A 180 -15.49 7.10 -12.39
C ILE A 180 -15.98 8.42 -11.80
N PHE A 181 -15.12 9.09 -11.03
CA PHE A 181 -15.49 10.32 -10.33
C PHE A 181 -15.06 11.60 -11.09
N ASN A 182 -14.49 11.47 -12.29
CA ASN A 182 -13.96 12.58 -13.10
C ASN A 182 -12.96 13.47 -12.32
N LEU A 183 -12.08 12.84 -11.55
CA LEU A 183 -11.13 13.52 -10.67
C LEU A 183 -9.82 13.78 -11.41
N ARG A 184 -9.22 14.95 -11.14
CA ARG A 184 -7.84 15.20 -11.54
C ARG A 184 -6.91 14.40 -10.64
N VAL A 185 -5.90 13.80 -11.26
CA VAL A 185 -4.83 13.11 -10.52
C VAL A 185 -3.80 14.15 -10.10
N PHE A 186 -3.50 14.20 -8.81
CA PHE A 186 -2.51 15.13 -8.26
C PHE A 186 -1.35 14.37 -7.62
N ASP A 187 -0.15 14.92 -7.80
CA ASP A 187 1.06 14.46 -7.10
C ASP A 187 1.15 15.02 -5.67
N ILE A 188 0.35 16.05 -5.35
CA ILE A 188 0.21 16.68 -4.02
C ILE A 188 -1.28 17.03 -3.83
N PRO A 189 -1.95 16.62 -2.73
CA PRO A 189 -3.37 16.91 -2.52
C PRO A 189 -3.65 18.43 -2.50
N GLU A 190 -4.80 18.86 -3.02
CA GLU A 190 -5.18 20.28 -2.97
C GLU A 190 -5.26 20.74 -1.50
N GLY A 191 -4.40 21.70 -1.11
CA GLY A 191 -4.28 22.17 0.29
C GLY A 191 -3.06 21.62 1.05
N MET A 192 -2.25 20.75 0.45
CA MET A 192 -0.92 20.36 0.95
C MET A 192 0.25 21.03 0.21
N GLY A 193 -0.04 22.03 -0.64
CA GLY A 193 1.00 22.76 -1.40
C GLY A 193 2.03 23.52 -0.56
N TRP A 194 1.89 23.54 0.77
CA TRP A 194 2.88 24.08 1.72
C TRP A 194 3.92 23.03 2.18
N LEU A 195 3.79 21.77 1.76
CA LEU A 195 4.83 20.73 1.87
C LEU A 195 5.85 20.78 0.72
N ALA A 196 5.62 21.62 -0.29
CA ALA A 196 6.51 21.85 -1.44
C ALA A 196 7.40 23.08 -1.25
#